data_AF-A0A0B8NRZ6-F1
#
_entry.id   AF-A0A0B8NRZ6-F1
#
_cell.length_a   1.000
_cell.length_b   1.000
_cell.length_c   1.000
_cell.angle_alpha   90.00
_cell.angle_beta   90.00
_cell.angle_gamma   90.00
#
_symmetry.space_group_name_H-M   'P 1'
#
loop_
_entity.id
_entity.type
_entity.pdbx_description
1 polymer ?
#
loop_
_entity_poly.entity_id
_entity_poly.type
_entity_poly.pdbx_seq_one_letter_code
_entity_poly.pdbx_strand_id
1 'polypeptide(L)'
;MAHEIAHVTQRHLARRMEDQARKTPLTIAALAGSILLAIAAPEAGIAAITATQAGAIQSSINYTRSNEKEADRVGMNTLIKAGFDPHAMPMFFGRLADEYRYASKPPPMLLTHPLPEDRITDSRARANKYPIKPVPSSLDFHFAKSRIVARYVGINSDAALDWLQRKEKRASAETKPAYLYGKALVYLDTKQLDKAEPLLMELKKQFPNNNFILDALSDFYIESDKGKEAQTMLETALETKPRNPVLTINLANVMIEDEEYDRAVRTLQRFTHDNPKDTNGWHLLSKAYASLATRPMR
;
A
#
# COMPACT_ATOMS: atom_id res chain seq x y z
N MET A 1 -6.38 6.08 0.66
CA MET A 1 -5.50 6.78 1.63
C MET A 1 -6.20 7.94 2.31
N ALA A 2 -6.63 8.99 1.60
CA ALA A 2 -7.29 10.13 2.25
C ALA A 2 -8.56 9.74 3.05
N HIS A 3 -9.32 8.74 2.58
CA HIS A 3 -10.43 8.11 3.31
C HIS A 3 -10.01 7.54 4.67
N GLU A 4 -8.95 6.74 4.70
CA GLU A 4 -8.42 6.15 5.94
C GLU A 4 -7.87 7.22 6.89
N ILE A 5 -7.19 8.24 6.36
CA ILE A 5 -6.74 9.38 7.15
C ILE A 5 -7.95 10.04 7.82
N ALA A 6 -9.05 10.23 7.09
CA ALA A 6 -10.28 10.77 7.66
C ALA A 6 -10.87 9.85 8.75
N HIS A 7 -10.83 8.52 8.62
CA HIS A 7 -11.24 7.64 9.71
C HIS A 7 -10.46 7.87 11.01
N VAL A 8 -9.16 8.11 10.90
CA VAL A 8 -8.27 8.37 12.04
C VAL A 8 -8.49 9.77 12.61
N THR A 9 -8.48 10.81 11.77
CA THR A 9 -8.63 12.21 12.23
C THR A 9 -10.01 12.45 12.83
N GLN A 10 -11.05 11.83 12.29
CA GLN A 10 -12.41 11.90 12.82
C GLN A 10 -12.65 10.92 13.98
N ARG A 11 -11.61 10.22 14.45
CA ARG A 11 -11.63 9.32 15.62
C ARG A 11 -12.76 8.29 15.55
N HIS A 12 -13.09 7.78 14.36
CA HIS A 12 -14.26 6.92 14.16
C HIS A 12 -14.21 5.66 15.04
N LEU A 13 -13.03 5.06 15.22
CA LEU A 13 -12.87 3.90 16.10
C LEU A 13 -13.08 4.26 17.58
N ALA A 14 -12.46 5.34 18.05
CA ALA A 14 -12.60 5.78 19.45
C ALA A 14 -14.05 6.17 19.77
N ARG A 15 -14.70 6.96 18.91
CA ARG A 15 -16.12 7.31 19.06
C ARG A 15 -17.03 6.08 19.04
N ARG A 16 -16.73 5.09 18.20
CA ARG A 16 -17.47 3.81 18.19
C ARG A 16 -17.36 3.09 19.54
N MET A 17 -16.15 3.02 20.08
CA MET A 17 -15.90 2.36 21.36
C MET A 17 -16.58 3.09 22.52
N GLU A 18 -16.52 4.42 22.54
CA GLU A 18 -17.20 5.27 23.52
C GLU A 18 -18.73 5.09 23.46
N ASP A 19 -19.32 5.15 22.27
CA ASP A 19 -20.76 4.95 22.08
C ASP A 19 -21.20 3.54 22.45
N GLN A 20 -20.40 2.52 22.10
CA GLN A 20 -20.67 1.14 22.50
C GLN A 20 -20.65 1.00 24.02
N ALA A 21 -19.64 1.54 24.69
CA ALA A 21 -19.54 1.51 26.15
C ALA A 21 -20.75 2.20 26.82
N ARG A 22 -21.18 3.34 26.29
CA ARG A 22 -22.35 4.07 26.78
C ARG A 22 -23.67 3.33 26.60
N LYS A 23 -23.85 2.63 25.47
CA LYS A 23 -25.11 1.92 25.15
C LYS A 23 -25.20 0.54 25.79
N THR A 24 -24.07 -0.06 26.17
CA THR A 24 -24.01 -1.42 26.72
C THR A 24 -24.97 -1.65 27.90
N PRO A 25 -25.04 -0.78 28.94
CA PRO A 25 -25.98 -0.97 30.04
C PRO A 25 -27.46 -0.98 29.61
N LEU A 26 -27.83 -0.10 28.67
CA LEU A 26 -29.18 -0.03 28.14
C LEU A 26 -29.54 -1.30 27.35
N THR A 27 -28.62 -1.81 26.53
CA THR A 27 -28.81 -3.07 25.80
C THR A 27 -28.97 -4.26 26.75
N ILE A 28 -28.18 -4.32 27.82
CA ILE A 28 -28.31 -5.34 28.87
C ILE A 28 -29.67 -5.25 29.57
N ALA A 29 -30.10 -4.04 29.94
CA ALA A 29 -31.40 -3.82 30.57
C ALA A 29 -32.57 -4.20 29.65
N ALA A 30 -32.50 -3.84 28.36
CA ALA A 30 -33.49 -4.21 27.36
C ALA A 30 -33.57 -5.73 27.15
N LEU A 31 -32.43 -6.42 27.13
CA LEU A 31 -32.38 -7.88 27.05
C LEU A 31 -32.98 -8.53 28.31
N ALA A 32 -32.63 -8.04 29.50
CA ALA A 32 -33.18 -8.52 30.77
C ALA A 32 -34.71 -8.34 30.83
N GLY A 33 -35.22 -7.17 30.43
CA GLY A 33 -36.65 -6.92 30.31
C GLY A 33 -37.34 -7.85 29.30
N SER A 34 -36.67 -8.16 28.18
CA SER A 34 -37.19 -9.09 27.17
C SER A 34 -37.25 -10.54 27.68
N ILE A 35 -36.29 -10.96 28.51
CA ILE A 35 -36.29 -12.27 29.18
C ILE A 35 -37.44 -12.35 30.19
N LEU A 36 -37.65 -11.31 31.00
CA LEU A 36 -38.78 -11.25 31.94
C LEU A 36 -40.13 -11.33 31.20
N LEU A 37 -40.25 -10.66 30.05
CA LEU A 37 -41.43 -10.77 29.20
C LEU A 37 -41.62 -12.19 28.66
N ALA A 38 -40.54 -12.90 28.29
CA ALA A 38 -40.61 -14.28 27.80
C ALA A 38 -41.13 -15.27 28.86
N ILE A 39 -40.88 -15.01 30.14
CA ILE A 39 -41.44 -15.82 31.24
C ILE A 39 -42.96 -15.60 31.35
N ALA A 40 -43.42 -14.36 31.16
CA ALA A 40 -44.83 -14.01 31.27
C ALA A 40 -45.65 -14.33 30.00
N ALA A 41 -45.04 -14.19 28.83
CA ALA A 41 -45.63 -14.38 27.51
C ALA A 41 -44.54 -14.84 26.52
N PRO A 42 -44.37 -16.15 26.30
CA PRO A 42 -43.24 -16.72 25.56
C PRO A 42 -43.04 -16.12 24.16
N GLU A 43 -44.11 -16.03 23.37
CA GLU A 43 -44.07 -15.52 22.00
C GLU A 43 -43.70 -14.03 21.96
N ALA A 44 -44.26 -13.23 22.89
CA ALA A 44 -43.99 -11.81 22.98
C ALA A 44 -42.55 -11.52 23.44
N GLY A 45 -42.02 -12.33 24.37
CA GLY A 45 -40.64 -12.21 24.83
C GLY A 45 -39.61 -12.58 23.76
N ILE A 46 -39.84 -13.66 22.99
CA ILE A 46 -38.98 -14.02 21.84
C ILE A 46 -38.96 -12.90 20.80
N ALA A 47 -40.13 -12.31 20.51
CA ALA A 47 -40.22 -11.15 19.62
C ALA A 47 -39.44 -9.94 20.17
N ALA A 48 -39.53 -9.66 21.47
CA ALA A 48 -38.80 -8.56 22.11
C ALA A 48 -37.28 -8.76 22.13
N ILE A 49 -36.78 -9.98 22.35
CA ILE A 49 -35.35 -10.32 22.25
C ILE A 49 -34.87 -10.06 20.82
N THR A 50 -35.61 -10.56 19.83
CA THR A 50 -35.28 -10.38 18.41
C THR A 50 -35.26 -8.91 18.03
N ALA A 51 -36.25 -8.13 18.47
CA ALA A 51 -36.32 -6.70 18.23
C ALA A 51 -35.16 -5.93 18.89
N THR A 52 -34.77 -6.29 20.12
CA THR A 52 -33.63 -5.68 20.83
C THR A 52 -32.33 -5.94 20.07
N GLN A 53 -32.09 -7.18 19.63
CA GLN A 53 -30.92 -7.53 18.84
C GLN A 53 -30.91 -6.82 17.48
N ALA A 54 -32.06 -6.82 16.77
CA ALA A 54 -32.21 -6.13 15.49
C ALA A 54 -31.95 -4.62 15.64
N GLY A 55 -32.43 -3.99 16.72
CA GLY A 55 -32.17 -2.58 17.02
C GLY A 55 -30.69 -2.29 17.25
N ALA A 56 -29.99 -3.15 17.99
CA ALA A 56 -28.55 -3.02 18.21
C ALA A 56 -27.75 -3.15 16.90
N ILE A 57 -28.07 -4.17 16.09
CA ILE A 57 -27.46 -4.38 14.77
C ILE A 57 -27.70 -3.18 13.86
N GLN A 58 -28.96 -2.71 13.76
CA GLN A 58 -29.32 -1.56 12.94
C GLN A 58 -28.60 -0.28 13.40
N SER A 59 -28.47 -0.06 14.71
CA SER A 59 -27.70 1.08 15.24
C SER A 59 -26.23 1.02 14.80
N SER A 60 -25.61 -0.17 14.79
CA SER A 60 -24.22 -0.35 14.35
C SER A 60 -24.05 -0.09 12.85
N ILE A 61 -25.00 -0.56 12.04
CA ILE A 61 -25.02 -0.32 10.59
C ILE A 61 -25.15 1.18 10.30
N ASN A 62 -26.11 1.84 10.95
CA ASN A 62 -26.33 3.29 10.78
C ASN A 62 -25.07 4.09 11.13
N TYR A 63 -24.42 3.75 12.25
CA TYR A 63 -23.19 4.37 12.70
C TYR A 63 -22.03 4.18 11.71
N THR A 64 -21.88 2.96 11.18
CA THR A 64 -20.88 2.68 10.14
C THR A 64 -21.16 3.51 8.89
N ARG A 65 -22.41 3.56 8.41
CA ARG A 65 -22.79 4.36 7.24
C ARG A 65 -22.55 5.86 7.44
N SER A 66 -22.82 6.41 8.63
CA SER A 66 -22.54 7.82 8.92
C SER A 66 -21.04 8.10 8.91
N ASN A 67 -20.22 7.21 9.48
CA ASN A 67 -18.77 7.35 9.50
C ASN A 67 -18.17 7.27 8.10
N GLU A 68 -18.66 6.37 7.25
CA GLU A 68 -18.22 6.30 5.85
C GLU A 68 -18.52 7.59 5.10
N LYS A 69 -19.72 8.16 5.26
CA LYS A 69 -20.07 9.45 4.65
C LYS A 69 -19.20 10.58 5.18
N GLU A 70 -18.91 10.61 6.48
CA GLU A 70 -18.01 11.60 7.06
C GLU A 70 -16.58 11.45 6.51
N ALA A 71 -16.08 10.22 6.44
CA ALA A 71 -14.76 9.89 5.92
C ALA A 71 -14.62 10.25 4.43
N ASP A 72 -15.63 9.99 3.61
CA ASP A 72 -15.66 10.41 2.20
C ASP A 72 -15.50 11.92 2.06
N ARG A 73 -16.26 12.67 2.87
CA ARG A 73 -16.30 14.13 2.79
C ARG A 73 -14.99 14.77 3.22
N VAL A 74 -14.48 14.36 4.37
CA VAL A 74 -13.21 14.86 4.92
C VAL A 74 -12.03 14.36 4.08
N GLY A 75 -12.08 13.10 3.63
CA GLY A 75 -11.09 12.49 2.76
C GLY A 75 -11.03 13.16 1.40
N MET A 76 -12.17 13.50 0.79
CA MET A 76 -12.23 14.23 -0.47
C MET A 76 -11.62 15.63 -0.33
N ASN A 77 -11.96 16.35 0.75
CA ASN A 77 -11.33 17.66 1.01
C ASN A 77 -9.81 17.54 1.17
N THR A 78 -9.34 16.49 1.84
CA THR A 78 -7.91 16.21 2.00
C THR A 78 -7.23 15.91 0.66
N LEU A 79 -7.87 15.08 -0.17
CA LEU A 79 -7.42 14.73 -1.52
C LEU A 79 -7.25 15.98 -2.39
N ILE A 80 -8.25 16.87 -2.38
CA ILE A 80 -8.25 18.12 -3.14
C ILE A 80 -7.15 19.06 -2.65
N LYS A 81 -7.02 19.23 -1.32
CA LYS A 81 -5.96 20.07 -0.72
C LYS A 81 -4.55 19.56 -1.04
N ALA A 82 -4.39 18.25 -1.22
CA ALA A 82 -3.14 17.63 -1.64
C ALA A 82 -2.89 17.74 -3.16
N GLY A 83 -3.79 18.39 -3.92
CA GLY A 83 -3.62 18.63 -5.36
C GLY A 83 -4.05 17.47 -6.26
N PHE A 84 -4.71 16.45 -5.73
CA PHE A 84 -5.24 15.34 -6.52
C PHE A 84 -6.59 15.66 -7.15
N ASP A 85 -6.94 14.91 -8.20
CA ASP A 85 -8.19 15.08 -8.94
C ASP A 85 -9.44 14.83 -8.05
N PRO A 86 -10.30 15.85 -7.85
CA PRO A 86 -11.56 15.71 -7.09
C PRO A 86 -12.46 14.58 -7.61
N HIS A 87 -12.39 14.25 -8.91
CA HIS A 87 -13.19 13.21 -9.55
C HIS A 87 -12.62 11.80 -9.36
N ALA A 88 -11.40 11.65 -8.85
CA ALA A 88 -10.78 10.34 -8.67
C ALA A 88 -11.50 9.47 -7.62
N MET A 89 -12.04 10.07 -6.56
CA MET A 89 -12.80 9.35 -5.53
C MET A 89 -14.09 8.72 -6.10
N PRO A 90 -15.03 9.47 -6.71
CA PRO A 90 -16.23 8.86 -7.30
C PRO A 90 -15.91 7.91 -8.45
N MET A 91 -14.84 8.14 -9.23
CA MET A 91 -14.38 7.18 -10.23
C MET A 91 -13.92 5.86 -9.61
N PHE A 92 -13.17 5.93 -8.50
CA PHE A 92 -12.73 4.75 -7.77
C PHE A 92 -13.92 3.98 -7.19
N PHE A 93 -14.88 4.68 -6.58
CA PHE A 93 -16.12 4.08 -6.07
C PHE A 93 -16.95 3.44 -7.19
N GLY A 94 -17.12 4.12 -8.32
CA GLY A 94 -17.81 3.57 -9.49
C GLY A 94 -17.15 2.29 -9.99
N ARG A 95 -15.82 2.29 -10.15
CA ARG A 95 -15.07 1.09 -10.55
C ARG A 95 -15.25 -0.05 -9.55
N LEU A 96 -15.22 0.25 -8.25
CA LEU A 96 -15.40 -0.76 -7.21
C LEU A 96 -16.82 -1.34 -7.25
N ALA A 97 -17.84 -0.50 -7.42
CA ALA A 97 -19.22 -0.94 -7.55
C ALA A 97 -19.44 -1.77 -8.82
N ASP A 98 -18.83 -1.40 -9.94
CA ASP A 98 -18.91 -2.14 -11.20
C ASP A 98 -18.23 -3.52 -11.09
N GLU A 99 -17.04 -3.58 -10.50
CA GLU A 99 -16.26 -4.82 -10.34
C GLU A 99 -17.01 -5.86 -9.50
N TYR A 100 -17.69 -5.41 -8.45
CA TYR A 100 -18.32 -6.29 -7.47
C TYR A 100 -19.85 -6.36 -7.57
N ARG A 101 -20.46 -5.74 -8.59
CA ARG A 101 -21.93 -5.74 -8.80
C ARG A 101 -22.53 -7.15 -8.84
N TYR A 102 -21.81 -8.08 -9.46
CA TYR A 102 -22.24 -9.48 -9.64
C TYR A 102 -21.35 -10.49 -8.91
N ALA A 103 -20.45 -10.00 -8.05
CA ALA A 103 -19.56 -10.87 -7.30
C ALA A 103 -20.33 -11.50 -6.13
N SER A 104 -20.33 -12.84 -6.03
CA SER A 104 -20.95 -13.55 -4.92
C SER A 104 -20.29 -13.24 -3.56
N LYS A 105 -19.03 -12.80 -3.58
CA LYS A 105 -18.28 -12.38 -2.40
C LYS A 105 -17.65 -11.01 -2.66
N PRO A 106 -18.08 -9.95 -1.96
CA PRO A 106 -17.42 -8.65 -2.05
C PRO A 106 -16.02 -8.72 -1.44
N PRO A 107 -15.11 -7.80 -1.81
CA PRO A 107 -13.76 -7.76 -1.27
C PRO A 107 -13.83 -7.41 0.22
N PRO A 108 -12.83 -7.84 1.03
CA PRO A 108 -12.80 -7.56 2.46
C PRO A 108 -12.96 -6.07 2.80
N MET A 109 -12.42 -5.17 1.97
CA MET A 109 -12.56 -3.72 2.14
C MET A 109 -14.03 -3.26 2.14
N LEU A 110 -14.92 -3.86 1.34
CA LEU A 110 -16.34 -3.49 1.33
C LEU A 110 -17.11 -4.03 2.54
N LEU A 111 -16.54 -4.98 3.28
CA LEU A 111 -17.11 -5.45 4.56
C LEU A 111 -16.88 -4.41 5.67
N THR A 112 -15.72 -3.76 5.67
CA THR A 112 -15.38 -2.72 6.65
C THR A 112 -15.81 -1.33 6.20
N HIS A 113 -15.87 -1.09 4.89
CA HIS A 113 -16.31 0.16 4.25
C HIS A 113 -17.44 -0.11 3.26
N PRO A 114 -18.67 -0.33 3.73
CA PRO A 114 -19.82 -0.56 2.85
C PRO A 114 -19.98 0.59 1.85
N LEU A 115 -20.14 0.27 0.58
CA LEU A 115 -20.31 1.27 -0.50
C LEU A 115 -21.72 1.20 -1.12
N PRO A 116 -22.77 1.63 -0.40
CA PRO A 116 -24.09 1.82 -0.99
C PRO A 116 -24.08 2.94 -2.06
N GLU A 117 -25.05 2.88 -2.97
CA GLU A 117 -25.15 3.81 -4.12
C GLU A 117 -25.21 5.29 -3.68
N ASP A 118 -25.76 5.59 -2.50
CA ASP A 118 -25.85 6.95 -1.98
C ASP A 118 -24.48 7.59 -1.67
N ARG A 119 -23.44 6.78 -1.38
CA ARG A 119 -22.06 7.30 -1.26
C ARG A 119 -21.48 7.68 -2.62
N ILE A 120 -21.81 6.90 -3.66
CA ILE A 120 -21.36 7.18 -5.03
C ILE A 120 -22.02 8.47 -5.52
N THR A 121 -23.32 8.65 -5.25
CA THR A 121 -24.03 9.88 -5.63
C THR A 121 -23.58 11.11 -4.81
N ASP A 122 -23.37 11.00 -3.49
CA ASP A 122 -22.83 12.11 -2.66
C ASP A 122 -21.42 12.53 -3.12
N SER A 123 -20.53 11.57 -3.37
CA SER A 123 -19.17 11.85 -3.86
C SER A 123 -19.16 12.48 -5.26
N ARG A 124 -19.99 12.00 -6.20
CA ARG A 124 -20.17 12.63 -7.53
C ARG A 124 -20.70 14.05 -7.42
N ALA A 125 -21.75 14.27 -6.62
CA ALA A 125 -22.34 15.60 -6.43
C ALA A 125 -21.33 16.61 -5.86
N ARG A 126 -20.39 16.15 -5.03
CA ARG A 126 -19.29 16.98 -4.51
C ARG A 126 -18.21 17.24 -5.56
N ALA A 127 -17.81 16.21 -6.30
CA ALA A 127 -16.81 16.35 -7.36
C ALA A 127 -17.26 17.36 -8.44
N ASN A 128 -18.54 17.35 -8.79
CA ASN A 128 -19.14 18.26 -9.77
C ASN A 128 -19.07 19.74 -9.39
N LYS A 129 -18.71 20.09 -8.14
CA LYS A 129 -18.43 21.48 -7.73
C LYS A 129 -17.06 21.98 -8.21
N TYR A 130 -16.22 21.09 -8.72
CA TYR A 130 -14.87 21.38 -9.16
C TYR A 130 -14.74 21.14 -10.68
N PRO A 131 -13.95 21.96 -11.38
CA PRO A 131 -13.72 21.77 -12.80
C PRO A 131 -13.00 20.43 -13.05
N ILE A 132 -13.32 19.80 -14.18
CA ILE A 132 -12.61 18.62 -14.65
C ILE A 132 -11.25 19.08 -15.17
N LYS A 133 -10.18 18.76 -14.43
CA LYS A 133 -8.80 19.04 -14.82
C LYS A 133 -8.00 17.74 -14.76
N PRO A 134 -7.35 17.31 -15.86
CA PRO A 134 -6.46 16.16 -15.81
C PRO A 134 -5.31 16.41 -14.82
N VAL A 135 -5.25 15.61 -13.76
CA VAL A 135 -4.09 15.58 -12.86
C VAL A 135 -3.32 14.30 -13.17
N PRO A 136 -2.23 14.37 -13.97
CA PRO A 136 -1.46 13.18 -14.29
C PRO A 136 -0.84 12.60 -13.02
N SER A 137 -0.84 11.27 -12.93
CA SER A 137 -0.13 10.58 -11.84
C SER A 137 1.38 10.77 -12.00
N SER A 138 2.11 10.85 -10.89
CA SER A 138 3.56 10.91 -10.94
C SER A 138 4.14 9.64 -11.56
N LEU A 139 5.32 9.75 -12.17
CA LEU A 139 6.00 8.57 -12.70
C LEU A 139 6.35 7.57 -11.60
N ASP A 140 6.67 8.05 -10.39
CA ASP A 140 6.91 7.21 -9.21
C ASP A 140 5.70 6.36 -8.83
N PHE A 141 4.46 6.87 -8.99
CA PHE A 141 3.25 6.05 -8.81
C PHE A 141 3.23 4.89 -9.80
N HIS A 142 3.62 5.14 -11.06
CA HIS A 142 3.67 4.08 -12.07
C HIS A 142 4.82 3.09 -11.79
N PHE A 143 6.00 3.55 -11.36
CA PHE A 143 7.10 2.66 -10.95
C PHE A 143 6.69 1.77 -9.78
N ALA A 144 6.10 2.35 -8.73
CA ALA A 144 5.61 1.60 -7.57
C ALA A 144 4.57 0.55 -7.99
N LYS A 145 3.60 0.94 -8.85
CA LYS A 145 2.59 0.01 -9.37
C LYS A 145 3.22 -1.14 -10.16
N SER A 146 4.18 -0.86 -11.04
CA SER A 146 4.88 -1.88 -11.81
C SER A 146 5.70 -2.82 -10.93
N ARG A 147 6.38 -2.30 -9.90
CA ARG A 147 7.10 -3.13 -8.90
C ARG A 147 6.15 -4.07 -8.16
N ILE A 148 4.98 -3.56 -7.73
CA ILE A 148 3.97 -4.38 -7.07
C ILE A 148 3.51 -5.53 -7.97
N VAL A 149 3.20 -5.24 -9.24
CA VAL A 149 2.81 -6.27 -10.21
C VAL A 149 3.91 -7.29 -10.45
N ALA A 150 5.17 -6.84 -10.57
CA ALA A 150 6.30 -7.71 -10.84
C ALA A 150 6.64 -8.64 -9.65
N ARG A 151 6.60 -8.13 -8.41
CA ARG A 151 7.17 -8.82 -7.23
C ARG A 151 6.17 -9.25 -6.16
N TYR A 152 4.97 -8.63 -6.08
CA TYR A 152 4.15 -8.69 -4.86
C TYR A 152 2.68 -9.05 -5.07
N VAL A 153 2.15 -9.04 -6.30
CA VAL A 153 0.74 -9.39 -6.55
C VAL A 153 0.47 -10.89 -6.35
N GLY A 154 1.51 -11.74 -6.34
CA GLY A 154 1.35 -13.19 -6.18
C GLY A 154 0.86 -13.91 -7.44
N ILE A 155 1.00 -13.28 -8.61
CA ILE A 155 0.83 -13.93 -9.92
C ILE A 155 2.16 -14.47 -10.41
N ASN A 156 2.12 -15.44 -11.32
CA ASN A 156 3.35 -15.94 -11.96
C ASN A 156 4.00 -14.89 -12.88
N SER A 157 5.29 -15.09 -13.16
CA SER A 157 6.10 -14.15 -13.95
C SER A 157 5.57 -13.92 -15.36
N ASP A 158 5.01 -14.94 -16.01
CA ASP A 158 4.45 -14.81 -17.36
C ASP A 158 3.21 -13.92 -17.39
N ALA A 159 2.30 -14.08 -16.42
CA ALA A 159 1.13 -13.23 -16.27
C ALA A 159 1.50 -11.78 -15.93
N ALA A 160 2.52 -11.59 -15.09
CA ALA A 160 3.06 -10.26 -14.81
C ALA A 160 3.63 -9.60 -16.07
N LEU A 161 4.43 -10.34 -16.86
CA LEU A 161 4.99 -9.86 -18.13
C LEU A 161 3.90 -9.52 -19.15
N ASP A 162 2.89 -10.39 -19.34
CA ASP A 162 1.77 -10.10 -20.24
C ASP A 162 1.05 -8.81 -19.83
N TRP A 163 0.73 -8.66 -18.54
CA TRP A 163 0.06 -7.47 -18.04
C TRP A 163 0.90 -6.22 -18.33
N LEU A 164 2.20 -6.26 -18.02
CA LEU A 164 3.12 -5.15 -18.24
C LEU A 164 3.25 -4.80 -19.73
N GLN A 165 3.38 -5.80 -20.59
CA GLN A 165 3.46 -5.61 -22.04
C GLN A 165 2.18 -4.99 -22.62
N ARG A 166 1.00 -5.46 -22.20
CA ARG A 166 -0.27 -4.88 -22.65
C ARG A 166 -0.44 -3.44 -22.18
N LYS A 167 0.01 -3.11 -20.97
CA LYS A 167 -0.02 -1.73 -20.46
C LYS A 167 1.00 -0.85 -21.16
N GLU A 168 2.21 -1.33 -21.41
CA GLU A 168 3.25 -0.64 -22.17
C GLU A 168 2.76 -0.22 -23.57
N LYS A 169 2.09 -1.13 -24.31
CA LYS A 169 1.55 -0.84 -25.66
C LYS A 169 0.54 0.30 -25.70
N ARG A 170 -0.12 0.60 -24.58
CA ARG A 170 -1.14 1.65 -24.45
C ARG A 170 -0.63 2.85 -23.65
N ALA A 171 0.62 2.80 -23.19
CA ALA A 171 1.21 3.84 -22.37
C ALA A 171 1.60 5.05 -23.20
N SER A 172 1.49 6.23 -22.62
CA SER A 172 2.10 7.44 -23.17
C SER A 172 3.62 7.38 -23.04
N ALA A 173 4.34 8.26 -23.76
CA ALA A 173 5.79 8.33 -23.67
C ALA A 173 6.28 8.57 -22.22
N GLU A 174 5.53 9.34 -21.44
CA GLU A 174 5.86 9.69 -20.06
C GLU A 174 5.74 8.50 -19.11
N THR A 175 4.77 7.61 -19.34
CA THR A 175 4.48 6.48 -18.42
C THR A 175 5.08 5.16 -18.88
N LYS A 176 5.48 5.06 -20.16
CA LYS A 176 6.12 3.88 -20.74
C LYS A 176 7.34 3.39 -19.93
N PRO A 177 8.26 4.25 -19.43
CA PRO A 177 9.40 3.83 -18.64
C PRO A 177 9.04 2.95 -17.44
N ALA A 178 7.92 3.22 -16.77
CA ALA A 178 7.50 2.43 -15.62
C ALA A 178 7.10 1.00 -15.97
N TYR A 179 6.59 0.75 -17.18
CA TYR A 179 6.27 -0.61 -17.62
C TYR A 179 7.51 -1.36 -18.10
N LEU A 180 8.45 -0.67 -18.74
CA LEU A 180 9.77 -1.21 -19.07
C LEU A 180 10.51 -1.63 -17.79
N TYR A 181 10.45 -0.78 -16.78
CA TYR A 181 10.98 -1.06 -15.45
C TYR A 181 10.36 -2.31 -14.83
N GLY A 182 9.03 -2.44 -14.84
CA GLY A 182 8.38 -3.65 -14.34
C GLY A 182 8.82 -4.92 -15.09
N LYS A 183 8.97 -4.85 -16.42
CA LYS A 183 9.45 -5.99 -17.22
C LYS A 183 10.89 -6.36 -16.86
N ALA A 184 11.75 -5.36 -16.67
CA ALA A 184 13.12 -5.58 -16.24
C ALA A 184 13.18 -6.31 -14.89
N LEU A 185 12.35 -5.91 -13.91
CA LEU A 185 12.25 -6.62 -12.64
C LEU A 185 11.87 -8.08 -12.81
N VAL A 186 10.85 -8.38 -13.64
CA VAL A 186 10.45 -9.78 -13.87
C VAL A 186 11.58 -10.58 -14.55
N TYR A 187 12.31 -9.98 -15.48
CA TYR A 187 13.47 -10.64 -16.11
C TYR A 187 14.62 -10.87 -15.11
N LEU A 188 14.90 -9.91 -14.22
CA LEU A 188 15.88 -10.10 -13.14
C LEU A 188 15.49 -11.26 -12.21
N ASP A 189 14.25 -11.24 -11.73
CA ASP A 189 13.74 -12.23 -10.78
C ASP A 189 13.63 -13.64 -11.41
N THR A 190 13.63 -13.73 -12.74
CA THR A 190 13.68 -14.98 -13.52
C THR A 190 15.05 -15.29 -14.12
N LYS A 191 16.10 -14.58 -13.70
CA LYS A 191 17.51 -14.75 -14.12
C LYS A 191 17.77 -14.57 -15.62
N GLN A 192 16.87 -13.89 -16.35
CA GLN A 192 17.03 -13.53 -17.76
C GLN A 192 17.78 -12.19 -17.89
N LEU A 193 19.05 -12.19 -17.48
CA LEU A 193 19.87 -10.98 -17.39
C LEU A 193 20.10 -10.30 -18.76
N ASP A 194 20.19 -11.10 -19.82
CA ASP A 194 20.30 -10.66 -21.21
C ASP A 194 19.14 -9.77 -21.65
N LYS A 195 17.93 -10.03 -21.13
CA LYS A 195 16.72 -9.24 -21.41
C LYS A 195 16.56 -8.07 -20.44
N ALA A 196 17.02 -8.21 -19.20
CA ALA A 196 16.92 -7.18 -18.19
C ALA A 196 17.87 -6.00 -18.46
N GLU A 197 19.14 -6.30 -18.80
CA GLU A 197 20.19 -5.30 -19.00
C GLU A 197 19.82 -4.17 -19.97
N PRO A 198 19.39 -4.42 -21.22
CA PRO A 198 19.11 -3.34 -22.16
C PRO A 198 17.98 -2.42 -21.67
N LEU A 199 16.98 -2.97 -20.95
CA LEU A 199 15.90 -2.17 -20.39
C LEU A 199 16.40 -1.28 -19.24
N LEU A 200 17.21 -1.83 -18.34
CA LEU A 200 17.75 -1.09 -17.19
C LEU A 200 18.74 -0.01 -17.62
N MET A 201 19.59 -0.29 -18.60
CA MET A 201 20.56 0.70 -19.10
C MET A 201 19.86 1.87 -19.81
N GLU A 202 18.80 1.59 -20.57
CA GLU A 202 17.97 2.65 -21.17
C GLU A 202 17.30 3.50 -20.08
N LEU A 203 16.75 2.85 -19.05
CA LEU A 203 16.13 3.57 -17.92
C LEU A 203 17.16 4.38 -17.13
N LYS A 204 18.39 3.87 -16.94
CA LYS A 204 19.50 4.59 -16.31
C LYS A 204 19.82 5.87 -17.06
N LYS A 205 19.87 5.80 -18.39
CA LYS A 205 20.16 6.96 -19.23
C LYS A 205 19.09 8.05 -19.10
N GLN A 206 17.82 7.67 -19.05
CA GLN A 206 16.71 8.62 -18.91
C GLN A 206 16.56 9.14 -17.47
N PHE A 207 16.82 8.29 -16.47
CA PHE A 207 16.56 8.57 -15.06
C PHE A 207 17.77 8.22 -14.17
N PRO A 208 18.94 8.84 -14.37
CA PRO A 208 20.20 8.41 -13.75
C PRO A 208 20.20 8.44 -12.22
N ASN A 209 19.37 9.31 -11.63
CA ASN A 209 19.29 9.49 -10.19
C ASN A 209 17.96 8.97 -9.58
N ASN A 210 17.14 8.22 -10.32
CA ASN A 210 15.87 7.72 -9.79
C ASN A 210 16.10 6.49 -8.90
N ASN A 211 15.55 6.51 -7.68
CA ASN A 211 15.81 5.47 -6.68
C ASN A 211 15.28 4.10 -7.12
N PHE A 212 14.16 4.01 -7.85
CA PHE A 212 13.64 2.74 -8.36
C PHE A 212 14.59 2.09 -9.34
N ILE A 213 15.22 2.91 -10.19
CA ILE A 213 16.13 2.46 -11.25
C ILE A 213 17.47 2.04 -10.64
N LEU A 214 18.02 2.86 -9.74
CA LEU A 214 19.28 2.55 -9.04
C LEU A 214 19.17 1.27 -8.19
N ASP A 215 18.04 1.06 -7.52
CA ASP A 215 17.74 -0.16 -6.75
C ASP A 215 17.66 -1.40 -7.66
N ALA A 216 16.95 -1.32 -8.80
CA ALA A 216 16.90 -2.45 -9.73
C ALA A 216 18.25 -2.72 -10.42
N LEU A 217 19.06 -1.67 -10.64
CA LEU A 217 20.42 -1.82 -11.16
C LEU A 217 21.36 -2.45 -10.14
N SER A 218 21.22 -2.16 -8.84
CA SER A 218 22.01 -2.85 -7.82
C SER A 218 21.69 -4.34 -7.79
N ASP A 219 20.41 -4.73 -7.89
CA ASP A 219 20.03 -6.14 -8.05
C ASP A 219 20.69 -6.75 -9.30
N PHE A 220 20.59 -6.08 -10.46
CA PHE A 220 21.20 -6.54 -11.72
C PHE A 220 22.72 -6.75 -11.61
N TYR A 221 23.43 -5.79 -11.01
CA TYR A 221 24.88 -5.87 -10.89
C TYR A 221 25.32 -6.96 -9.92
N ILE A 222 24.59 -7.18 -8.81
CA ILE A 222 24.83 -8.33 -7.91
C ILE A 222 24.68 -9.64 -8.70
N GLU A 223 23.57 -9.80 -9.43
CA GLU A 223 23.29 -11.01 -10.21
C GLU A 223 24.27 -11.23 -11.38
N SER A 224 24.95 -10.17 -11.81
CA SER A 224 25.95 -10.20 -12.88
C SER A 224 27.38 -10.28 -12.39
N ASP A 225 27.61 -10.48 -11.08
CA ASP A 225 28.95 -10.50 -10.44
C ASP A 225 29.75 -9.20 -10.68
N LYS A 226 29.05 -8.06 -10.69
CA LYS A 226 29.55 -6.70 -10.94
C LYS A 226 29.36 -5.80 -9.72
N GLY A 227 29.67 -6.33 -8.53
CA GLY A 227 29.43 -5.64 -7.26
C GLY A 227 30.17 -4.30 -7.15
N LYS A 228 31.39 -4.19 -7.69
CA LYS A 228 32.15 -2.92 -7.69
C LYS A 228 31.49 -1.81 -8.49
N GLU A 229 30.87 -2.14 -9.62
CA GLU A 229 30.07 -1.20 -10.41
C GLU A 229 28.82 -0.76 -9.65
N ALA A 230 28.16 -1.68 -8.93
CA ALA A 230 27.03 -1.35 -8.07
C ALA A 230 27.43 -0.40 -6.94
N GLN A 231 28.53 -0.69 -6.24
CA GLN A 231 29.03 0.16 -5.15
C GLN A 231 29.35 1.57 -5.67
N THR A 232 30.13 1.67 -6.75
CA THR A 232 30.50 2.96 -7.36
C THR A 232 29.25 3.77 -7.73
N MET A 233 28.26 3.12 -8.34
CA MET A 233 27.00 3.76 -8.73
C MET A 233 26.23 4.30 -7.52
N LEU A 234 26.09 3.48 -6.47
CA LEU A 234 25.33 3.84 -5.27
C LEU A 234 26.05 4.89 -4.40
N GLU A 235 27.37 4.80 -4.27
CA GLU A 235 28.20 5.80 -3.59
C GLU A 235 28.09 7.16 -4.29
N THR A 236 28.24 7.20 -5.61
CA THR A 236 28.03 8.42 -6.41
C THR A 236 26.61 8.99 -6.20
N ALA A 237 25.58 8.14 -6.19
CA ALA A 237 24.22 8.60 -5.94
C ALA A 237 24.04 9.18 -4.51
N LEU A 238 24.72 8.60 -3.52
CA LEU A 238 24.68 9.04 -2.12
C LEU A 238 25.42 10.37 -1.89
N GLU A 239 26.37 10.75 -2.74
CA GLU A 239 26.97 12.10 -2.71
C GLU A 239 25.90 13.18 -2.95
N THR A 240 24.97 12.92 -3.88
CA THR A 240 23.88 13.87 -4.21
C THR A 240 22.67 13.75 -3.29
N LYS A 241 22.45 12.58 -2.69
CA LYS A 241 21.35 12.30 -1.77
C LYS A 241 21.87 11.69 -0.46
N PRO A 242 22.59 12.48 0.37
CA PRO A 242 23.14 11.99 1.61
C PRO A 242 22.04 11.39 2.49
N ARG A 243 22.32 10.24 3.11
CA ARG A 243 21.42 9.53 4.04
C ARG A 243 20.11 9.03 3.39
N ASN A 244 20.05 8.86 2.06
CA ASN A 244 18.89 8.24 1.44
C ASN A 244 18.75 6.76 1.88
N PRO A 245 17.66 6.36 2.55
CA PRO A 245 17.57 5.05 3.16
C PRO A 245 17.56 3.90 2.15
N VAL A 246 16.92 4.09 0.99
CA VAL A 246 16.87 3.08 -0.07
C VAL A 246 18.28 2.82 -0.61
N LEU A 247 19.03 3.87 -0.93
CA LEU A 247 20.38 3.73 -1.48
C LEU A 247 21.37 3.17 -0.45
N THR A 248 21.25 3.58 0.83
CA THR A 248 22.12 3.06 1.90
C THR A 248 21.89 1.57 2.15
N ILE A 249 20.64 1.10 2.19
CA ILE A 249 20.32 -0.33 2.32
C ILE A 249 20.84 -1.13 1.12
N ASN A 250 20.62 -0.64 -0.10
CA ASN A 250 21.13 -1.32 -1.30
C ASN A 250 22.66 -1.39 -1.30
N LEU A 251 23.35 -0.31 -0.93
CA LEU A 251 24.81 -0.29 -0.87
C LEU A 251 25.33 -1.28 0.17
N ALA A 252 24.69 -1.33 1.35
CA ALA A 252 25.05 -2.30 2.37
C ALA A 252 24.79 -3.74 1.92
N ASN A 253 23.71 -3.99 1.17
CA ASN A 253 23.44 -5.31 0.60
C ASN A 253 24.53 -5.71 -0.41
N VAL A 254 24.91 -4.82 -1.34
CA VAL A 254 26.03 -5.06 -2.27
C VAL A 254 27.32 -5.37 -1.52
N MET A 255 27.65 -4.61 -0.47
CA MET A 255 28.84 -4.88 0.36
C MET A 255 28.81 -6.26 1.02
N ILE A 256 27.63 -6.76 1.41
CA ILE A 256 27.49 -8.10 1.99
C ILE A 256 27.73 -9.17 0.91
N GLU A 257 27.17 -8.99 -0.28
CA GLU A 257 27.36 -9.94 -1.39
C GLU A 257 28.82 -9.95 -1.87
N ASP A 258 29.53 -8.80 -1.84
CA ASP A 258 30.96 -8.68 -2.15
C ASP A 258 31.90 -9.11 -0.99
N GLU A 259 31.36 -9.72 0.07
CA GLU A 259 32.08 -10.14 1.28
C GLU A 259 32.80 -9.02 2.07
N GLU A 260 32.42 -7.76 1.85
CA GLU A 260 32.93 -6.58 2.54
C GLU A 260 32.19 -6.31 3.86
N TYR A 261 32.06 -7.36 4.68
CA TYR A 261 31.18 -7.36 5.85
C TYR A 261 31.51 -6.27 6.88
N ASP A 262 32.79 -5.96 7.10
CA ASP A 262 33.21 -4.89 8.02
C ASP A 262 32.69 -3.51 7.61
N ARG A 263 32.70 -3.20 6.31
CA ARG A 263 32.14 -1.96 5.77
C ARG A 263 30.63 -1.97 5.88
N ALA A 264 29.99 -3.10 5.54
CA ALA A 264 28.55 -3.27 5.66
C ALA A 264 28.07 -3.02 7.10
N VAL A 265 28.73 -3.63 8.10
CA VAL A 265 28.40 -3.45 9.52
C VAL A 265 28.50 -1.99 9.94
N ARG A 266 29.60 -1.29 9.64
CA ARG A 266 29.75 0.13 10.01
C ARG A 266 28.66 1.01 9.39
N THR A 267 28.33 0.77 8.13
CA THR A 267 27.25 1.47 7.42
C THR A 267 25.90 1.19 8.07
N LEU A 268 25.61 -0.08 8.35
CA LEU A 268 24.33 -0.53 8.89
C LEU A 268 24.12 -0.15 10.36
N GLN A 269 25.16 -0.13 11.19
CA GLN A 269 25.07 0.37 12.58
C GLN A 269 24.62 1.83 12.62
N ARG A 270 25.21 2.68 11.76
CA ARG A 270 24.78 4.09 11.64
C ARG A 270 23.36 4.17 11.09
N PHE A 271 23.04 3.37 10.07
CA PHE A 271 21.73 3.35 9.47
C PHE A 271 20.62 2.96 10.46
N THR A 272 20.80 1.90 11.25
CA THR A 272 19.80 1.44 12.22
C THR A 272 19.71 2.35 13.44
N HIS A 273 20.78 3.05 13.80
CA HIS A 273 20.71 4.12 14.78
C HIS A 273 19.79 5.26 14.32
N ASP A 274 19.95 5.71 13.07
CA ASP A 274 19.13 6.77 12.47
C ASP A 274 17.70 6.30 12.14
N ASN A 275 17.51 5.00 11.87
CA ASN A 275 16.26 4.39 11.43
C ASN A 275 15.88 3.19 12.33
N PRO A 276 15.60 3.41 13.62
CA PRO A 276 15.44 2.31 14.60
C PRO A 276 14.25 1.39 14.32
N LYS A 277 13.29 1.81 13.50
CA LYS A 277 12.09 1.05 13.11
C LYS A 277 12.24 0.31 11.78
N ASP A 278 13.36 0.49 11.07
CA ASP A 278 13.59 -0.16 9.78
C ASP A 278 14.04 -1.61 9.98
N THR A 279 13.14 -2.56 9.70
CA THR A 279 13.40 -3.99 9.86
C THR A 279 14.42 -4.53 8.86
N ASN A 280 14.53 -3.93 7.67
CA ASN A 280 15.47 -4.38 6.65
C ASN A 280 16.91 -4.03 7.05
N GLY A 281 17.13 -2.84 7.60
CA GLY A 281 18.41 -2.43 8.16
C GLY A 281 18.88 -3.38 9.26
N TRP A 282 18.00 -3.70 10.22
CA TRP A 282 18.31 -4.66 11.28
C TRP A 282 18.58 -6.08 10.75
N HIS A 283 17.80 -6.53 9.76
CA HIS A 283 17.99 -7.83 9.13
C HIS A 283 19.35 -7.93 8.43
N LEU A 284 19.71 -6.95 7.60
CA LEU A 284 21.01 -6.92 6.92
C LEU A 284 22.16 -6.78 7.92
N LEU A 285 22.00 -6.01 9.00
CA LEU A 285 23.02 -5.90 10.05
C LEU A 285 23.27 -7.25 10.71
N SER A 286 22.20 -7.98 11.03
CA SER A 286 22.28 -9.35 11.55
C SER A 286 22.98 -10.29 10.56
N LYS A 287 22.64 -10.23 9.26
CA LYS A 287 23.30 -11.02 8.20
C LYS A 287 24.80 -10.71 8.15
N ALA A 288 25.19 -9.45 8.14
CA ALA A 288 26.59 -9.02 8.08
C ALA A 288 27.40 -9.50 9.29
N TYR A 289 26.85 -9.41 10.51
CA TYR A 289 27.50 -9.93 11.71
C TYR A 289 27.65 -11.46 11.69
N ALA A 290 26.63 -12.18 11.24
CA ALA A 290 26.69 -13.63 11.11
C ALA A 290 27.82 -14.04 10.14
N SER A 291 27.92 -13.38 8.98
CA SER A 291 28.96 -13.63 7.99
C SER A 291 30.38 -13.33 8.52
N LEU A 292 30.55 -12.28 9.32
CA LEU A 292 31.83 -12.00 10.00
C LEU A 292 32.25 -13.12 10.95
N ALA A 293 31.31 -13.65 11.73
CA ALA A 293 31.59 -14.70 12.71
C ALA A 293 32.00 -16.02 12.06
N THR A 294 31.54 -16.29 10.83
CA THR A 294 31.86 -17.52 10.08
C THR A 294 33.13 -17.41 9.24
N ARG A 295 33.76 -16.23 9.14
CA ARG A 295 34.97 -16.04 8.34
C ARG A 295 36.15 -16.72 9.04
N PRO A 296 36.84 -17.68 8.40
CA PRO A 296 38.05 -18.27 8.98
C PRO A 296 39.06 -17.14 9.19
N MET A 297 39.60 -17.02 10.42
CA MET A 297 40.69 -16.09 10.70
C MET A 297 41.85 -16.43 9.75
N ARG A 298 42.14 -15.51 8.83
CA ARG A 298 43.31 -15.58 7.96
C ARG A 298 44.51 -14.96 8.65
#